data_AF-A0A0C3IKK3-F1
#
_entry.id   AF-A0A0C3IKK3-F1
#
_cell.length_a   1.000
_cell.length_b   1.000
_cell.length_c   1.000
_cell.angle_alpha   90.00
_cell.angle_beta   90.00
_cell.angle_gamma   90.00
#
_symmetry.space_group_name_H-M   'P 1'
#
loop_
_entity.id
_entity.type
_entity.pdbx_description
1 polymer ?
#
loop_
_entity_poly.entity_id
_entity_poly.type
_entity_poly.pdbx_seq_one_letter_code
_entity_poly.pdbx_strand_id
1 'polypeptide(L)'
;EQSIIELKSMFTMASTIGNQTKIKEKMTSTGLKDTYLEYFINGMAASCKRQQGSSSKQEALDVFIKGLPENVYSPVWRIKGEWLDM
;
A
#
# COMPACT_ATOMS: atom_id res chain seq x y z
N GLU A 1 -9.45 7.64 13.82
CA GLU A 1 -9.32 6.17 13.74
C GLU A 1 -9.55 5.65 12.32
N GLN A 2 -10.62 6.10 11.64
CA GLN A 2 -10.89 5.80 10.22
C GLN A 2 -9.67 5.96 9.30
N SER A 3 -8.82 6.98 9.50
CA SER A 3 -7.61 7.19 8.68
C SER A 3 -6.67 5.96 8.62
N ILE A 4 -6.43 5.27 9.74
CA ILE A 4 -5.52 4.11 9.73
C ILE A 4 -6.15 2.94 8.99
N ILE A 5 -7.46 2.75 9.14
CA ILE A 5 -8.24 1.75 8.40
C ILE A 5 -8.15 2.04 6.89
N GLU A 6 -8.26 3.31 6.50
CA GLU A 6 -8.12 3.74 5.11
C GLU A 6 -6.72 3.46 4.56
N LEU A 7 -5.65 3.76 5.30
CA LEU A 7 -4.26 3.44 4.91
C LEU A 7 -4.03 1.93 4.78
N LYS A 8 -4.50 1.13 5.75
CA LYS A 8 -4.45 -0.34 5.68
C LYS A 8 -5.19 -0.86 4.45
N SER A 9 -6.37 -0.32 4.16
CA SER A 9 -7.15 -0.69 2.99
C SER A 9 -6.45 -0.31 1.67
N MET A 10 -5.79 0.85 1.59
CA MET A 10 -4.98 1.24 0.43
C MET A 10 -3.80 0.27 0.22
N PHE A 11 -3.13 -0.14 1.30
CA PHE A 11 -2.08 -1.15 1.23
C PHE A 11 -2.61 -2.49 0.71
N THR A 12 -3.71 -2.99 1.26
CA THR A 12 -4.34 -4.24 0.80
C THR A 12 -4.73 -4.18 -0.66
N MET A 13 -5.26 -3.04 -1.13
CA MET A 13 -5.55 -2.84 -2.55
C MET A 13 -4.27 -2.89 -3.40
N ALA A 14 -3.17 -2.30 -2.92
CA ALA A 14 -1.88 -2.28 -3.62
C ALA A 14 -1.26 -3.67 -3.75
N SER A 15 -1.56 -4.58 -2.82
CA SER A 15 -1.13 -5.98 -2.83
C SER A 15 -1.82 -6.84 -3.90
N THR A 16 -2.79 -6.29 -4.64
CA THR A 16 -3.42 -6.96 -5.77
C THR A 16 -3.24 -6.13 -7.04
N ILE A 17 -2.88 -6.79 -8.14
CA ILE A 17 -2.70 -6.14 -9.43
C ILE A 17 -3.96 -5.40 -9.90
N GLY A 18 -3.78 -4.30 -10.64
CA GLY A 18 -4.88 -3.57 -11.28
C GLY A 18 -5.60 -2.53 -10.41
N ASN A 19 -5.21 -2.34 -9.14
CA ASN A 19 -5.87 -1.40 -8.24
C ASN A 19 -5.23 0.00 -8.15
N GLN A 20 -4.15 0.27 -8.89
CA GLN A 20 -3.41 1.55 -8.78
C GLN A 20 -4.28 2.80 -8.95
N THR A 21 -5.18 2.79 -9.93
CA THR A 21 -6.09 3.92 -10.16
C THR A 21 -7.04 4.10 -8.98
N LYS A 22 -7.63 3.01 -8.47
CA LYS A 22 -8.53 3.04 -7.31
C LYS A 22 -7.84 3.55 -6.05
N ILE A 23 -6.57 3.20 -5.85
CA ILE A 23 -5.78 3.69 -4.71
C ILE A 23 -5.58 5.20 -4.81
N LYS A 24 -5.23 5.73 -5.98
CA LYS A 24 -5.06 7.17 -6.20
C LYS A 24 -6.38 7.93 -6.01
N GLU A 25 -7.48 7.39 -6.53
CA GLU A 25 -8.82 7.94 -6.31
C GLU A 25 -9.17 7.95 -4.82
N LYS A 26 -8.86 6.87 -4.10
CA LYS A 26 -9.10 6.75 -2.66
C LYS A 26 -8.27 7.72 -1.83
N MET A 27 -6.98 7.89 -2.16
CA MET A 27 -6.13 8.90 -1.52
C MET A 27 -6.69 10.32 -1.74
N THR A 28 -7.21 10.58 -2.94
CA THR A 28 -7.80 11.88 -3.28
C THR A 28 -9.11 12.12 -2.55
N SER A 29 -10.02 11.14 -2.52
CA SER A 29 -11.33 11.28 -1.89
C SER A 29 -11.28 11.36 -0.36
N THR A 30 -10.35 10.63 0.26
CA THR A 30 -10.15 10.66 1.71
C THR A 30 -9.29 11.85 2.16
N GLY A 31 -8.57 12.49 1.24
CA GLY A 31 -7.57 13.52 1.55
C GLY A 31 -6.39 13.00 2.38
N LEU A 32 -6.25 11.67 2.48
CA LEU A 32 -5.30 11.04 3.38
C LEU A 32 -4.01 10.72 2.64
N LYS A 33 -2.90 11.30 3.11
CA LYS A 33 -1.58 11.12 2.52
C LYS A 33 -0.59 10.59 3.55
N ASP A 34 0.00 9.44 3.24
CA ASP A 34 1.19 8.90 3.89
C ASP A 34 2.26 8.69 2.81
N THR A 35 3.29 9.54 2.82
CA THR A 35 4.36 9.52 1.82
C THR A 35 5.23 8.27 1.90
N TYR A 36 5.38 7.70 3.10
CA TYR A 36 6.14 6.46 3.28
C TYR A 36 5.38 5.27 2.69
N LEU A 37 4.07 5.19 2.95
CA LEU A 37 3.20 4.21 2.30
C LEU A 37 3.17 4.38 0.78
N GLU A 38 3.04 5.62 0.30
CA GLU A 38 3.02 5.95 -1.13
C GLU A 38 4.31 5.48 -1.85
N TYR A 39 5.48 5.59 -1.20
CA TYR A 39 6.74 5.05 -1.73
C TYR A 39 6.66 3.54 -1.99
N PHE A 40 6.14 2.76 -1.04
CA PHE A 40 6.01 1.31 -1.21
C PHE A 40 4.96 0.92 -2.25
N ILE A 41 3.82 1.62 -2.29
CA ILE A 41 2.78 1.40 -3.30
C ILE A 41 3.34 1.66 -4.71
N ASN A 42 4.16 2.70 -4.87
CA ASN A 42 4.84 2.96 -6.14
C ASN A 42 5.90 1.90 -6.48
N GLY A 43 6.56 1.32 -5.47
CA GLY A 43 7.46 0.18 -5.64
C GLY A 43 6.74 -1.10 -6.11
N MET A 44 5.62 -1.43 -5.45
CA MET A 44 4.72 -2.52 -5.86
C MET A 44 4.23 -2.36 -7.29
N ALA A 45 3.83 -1.13 -7.65
CA ALA A 45 3.45 -0.78 -9.00
C ALA A 45 4.58 -1.02 -10.01
N ALA A 46 5.80 -0.67 -9.65
CA ALA A 46 6.98 -0.80 -10.49
C ALA A 46 7.41 -2.26 -10.69
N SER A 47 7.30 -3.13 -9.68
CA SER A 47 7.65 -4.55 -9.79
C SER A 47 6.83 -5.26 -10.88
N CYS A 48 5.57 -4.84 -11.06
CA CYS A 48 4.67 -5.37 -12.07
C CYS A 48 4.93 -4.87 -13.50
N LYS A 49 5.65 -3.74 -13.70
CA LYS A 49 5.75 -3.06 -15.01
C LYS A 49 6.46 -3.89 -16.08
N ARG A 50 7.43 -4.71 -15.67
CA ARG A 50 8.26 -5.51 -16.60
C ARG A 50 7.73 -6.92 -16.83
N GLN A 51 6.63 -7.30 -16.17
CA GLN A 51 6.05 -8.63 -16.26
C GLN A 51 4.90 -8.68 -17.27
N GLN A 52 4.74 -9.82 -17.94
CA GLN A 52 3.66 -10.09 -18.88
C GLN A 52 2.67 -11.11 -18.30
N GLY A 53 1.37 -10.85 -18.47
CA GLY A 53 0.32 -11.67 -17.89
C GLY A 53 0.00 -11.34 -16.42
N SER A 54 -1.22 -11.66 -15.99
CA SER A 54 -1.69 -11.40 -14.63
C SER A 54 -0.94 -12.20 -13.58
N SER A 55 -0.70 -13.49 -13.85
CA SER A 55 -0.02 -14.39 -12.91
C SER A 55 1.43 -13.94 -12.61
N SER A 56 2.23 -13.67 -13.63
CA SER A 56 3.62 -13.20 -13.45
C SER A 56 3.70 -11.84 -12.75
N LYS A 57 2.74 -10.93 -13.01
CA LYS A 57 2.64 -9.65 -12.29
C LYS A 57 2.35 -9.84 -10.81
N GLN A 58 1.41 -10.73 -10.46
CA GLN A 58 1.10 -11.00 -9.06
C GLN A 58 2.27 -11.69 -8.36
N GLU A 59 2.97 -12.61 -9.01
CA GLU A 59 4.16 -13.24 -8.44
C GLU A 59 5.28 -12.23 -8.15
N ALA A 60 5.57 -11.32 -9.09
CA ALA A 60 6.56 -10.26 -8.87
C ALA A 60 6.13 -9.27 -7.78
N LEU A 61 4.82 -9.03 -7.64
CA LEU A 61 4.26 -8.24 -6.56
C LEU A 61 4.43 -8.94 -5.20
N ASP A 62 4.12 -10.23 -5.12
CA ASP A 62 4.26 -11.02 -3.89
C ASP A 62 5.72 -11.12 -3.44
N VAL A 63 6.67 -11.26 -4.38
CA VAL A 63 8.11 -11.21 -4.10
C VAL A 63 8.52 -9.85 -3.53
N PHE A 64 8.01 -8.75 -4.11
CA PHE A 64 8.28 -7.40 -3.59
C PHE A 64 7.70 -7.22 -2.18
N ILE A 65 6.47 -7.69 -1.94
CA ILE A 65 5.79 -7.60 -0.63
C ILE A 65 6.57 -8.35 0.45
N LYS A 66 7.11 -9.54 0.13
CA LYS A 66 7.94 -10.32 1.06
C LYS A 66 9.22 -9.60 1.49
N GLY A 67 9.70 -8.64 0.70
CA GLY A 67 10.87 -7.83 1.01
C GLY A 67 10.57 -6.53 1.78
N LEU A 68 9.30 -6.25 2.10
CA LEU A 68 8.93 -5.03 2.80
C LEU A 68 9.34 -5.07 4.28
N PRO A 69 9.63 -3.91 4.89
CA PRO A 69 9.80 -3.84 6.33
C PRO A 69 8.50 -4.20 7.06
N GLU A 70 8.62 -4.58 8.33
CA GLU A 70 7.48 -4.87 9.21
C GLU A 70 6.46 -3.73 9.25
N ASN A 71 6.93 -2.48 9.13
CA ASN A 71 6.06 -1.33 9.07
C ASN A 71 6.32 -0.47 7.83
N VAL A 72 5.24 -0.25 7.08
CA VAL A 72 5.20 0.50 5.81
C VAL A 72 4.50 1.86 5.95
N TYR A 73 4.14 2.26 7.18
CA TYR A 73 3.48 3.53 7.47
C TYR A 73 4.44 4.51 8.15
N SER A 74 4.21 5.80 7.94
CA SER A 74 5.01 6.85 8.58
C SER A 74 4.87 6.78 10.12
N PRO A 75 5.92 7.15 10.89
CA PRO A 75 5.91 7.13 12.36
C PRO A 75 4.66 7.70 13.02
N VAL A 76 4.14 8.81 12.49
CA VAL A 76 2.95 9.48 13.03
C VAL A 76 1.70 8.59 13.04
N TRP A 77 1.58 7.69 12.06
CA TRP A 77 0.45 6.75 11.97
C TRP A 77 0.66 5.49 12.79
N ARG A 78 1.93 5.11 13.01
CA ARG A 78 2.29 3.96 13.86
C ARG A 78 1.92 4.22 15.31
N ILE A 79 2.37 5.35 15.83
CA ILE A 79 2.03 5.80 17.19
C ILE A 79 0.50 5.80 17.32
N LYS A 80 -0.21 6.48 16.43
CA LYS A 80 -1.68 6.57 16.44
C LYS A 80 -2.39 5.21 16.33
N GLY A 81 -1.78 4.21 15.70
CA GLY A 81 -2.32 2.85 15.61
C GLY A 81 -2.13 2.06 16.91
N GLU A 82 -0.99 2.22 17.58
CA GLU A 82 -0.72 1.59 18.87
C GLU A 82 -1.69 2.07 19.96
N TRP A 83 -2.13 3.33 19.93
CA TRP A 83 -3.18 3.85 20.84
C TRP A 83 -4.57 3.24 20.59
N LEU A 84 -4.78 2.60 19.44
CA LEU A 84 -6.05 2.07 18.97
C LEU A 84 -6.18 0.56 19.22
N ASP A 85 -5.05 -0.13 19.32
CA ASP A 85 -4.95 -1.56 19.65
C ASP A 85 -4.77 -1.82 21.18
N MET A 86 -4.74 -0.77 22.01
CA MET A 86 -4.80 -0.81 23.48
C MET A 86 -6.23 -0.61 24.00
#